data_AF-A0AAD4VUX6-F1
#
_entry.id   AF-A0AAD4VUX6-F1
#
_cell.length_a   1.000
_cell.length_b   1.000
_cell.length_c   1.000
_cell.angle_alpha   90.00
_cell.angle_beta   90.00
_cell.angle_gamma   90.00
#
_symmetry.space_group_name_H-M   'P 1'
#
loop_
_entity.id
_entity.type
_entity.pdbx_description
1 polymer ?
#
loop_
_entity_poly.entity_id
_entity_poly.type
_entity_poly.pdbx_seq_one_letter_code
_entity_poly.pdbx_strand_id
1 'polypeptide(L)'
;MLLVLVVAATNAPAATRRREAEDEKAALPQIIRPHCQPQCGNLTVPYPFGICDGCYLQEQFNITCNDSTQPPTPQLMIGNLPVTSITLKKLNCKYCSM
;
A
#
# COMPACT_ATOMS: atom_id res chain seq x y z
N MET A 1 15.64 46.09 -35.90
CA MET A 1 14.53 45.63 -35.05
C MET A 1 13.48 45.05 -35.97
N LEU A 2 13.72 43.83 -36.45
CA LEU A 2 13.55 42.54 -35.76
C LEU A 2 12.10 42.04 -35.83
N LEU A 3 11.96 40.98 -36.65
CA LEU A 3 11.21 39.76 -36.37
C LEU A 3 9.68 39.80 -36.47
N VAL A 4 9.15 39.66 -37.68
CA VAL A 4 7.87 38.95 -37.92
C VAL A 4 7.99 38.08 -39.19
N LEU A 5 8.90 37.10 -39.18
CA LEU A 5 9.06 36.12 -40.27
C LEU A 5 9.18 34.68 -39.76
N VAL A 6 8.37 34.32 -38.77
CA VAL A 6 8.15 32.89 -38.50
C VAL A 6 6.67 32.64 -38.48
N VAL A 7 6.11 32.46 -39.68
CA VAL A 7 4.86 31.70 -39.85
C VAL A 7 5.22 30.27 -39.45
N ALA A 8 5.12 29.97 -38.16
CA ALA A 8 5.42 28.65 -37.64
C ALA A 8 4.29 27.69 -38.05
N ALA A 9 4.72 26.54 -38.56
CA ALA A 9 3.93 25.53 -39.25
C ALA A 9 2.72 25.01 -38.45
N THR A 10 1.68 24.67 -39.20
CA THR A 10 0.51 23.92 -38.78
C THR A 10 0.85 22.44 -38.49
N ASN A 11 0.36 21.98 -37.34
CA ASN A 11 -0.25 20.67 -37.03
C ASN A 11 0.49 19.36 -37.38
N ALA A 12 0.93 18.59 -36.36
CA ALA A 12 0.74 17.13 -36.18
C ALA A 12 1.60 16.58 -35.00
N PRO A 13 1.28 15.39 -34.47
CA PRO A 13 0.23 15.10 -33.49
C PRO A 13 0.74 15.13 -32.03
N ALA A 14 -0.21 15.22 -31.10
CA ALA A 14 0.04 14.97 -29.69
C ALA A 14 0.49 13.52 -29.46
N ALA A 15 1.77 13.32 -29.11
CA ALA A 15 2.29 12.06 -28.61
C ALA A 15 2.63 12.22 -27.12
N THR A 16 1.63 11.96 -26.29
CA THR A 16 1.80 11.64 -24.87
C THR A 16 2.57 10.32 -24.75
N ARG A 17 3.71 10.34 -24.08
CA ARG A 17 3.94 9.58 -22.83
C ARG A 17 5.35 9.79 -22.33
N ARG A 18 5.43 10.36 -21.14
CA ARG A 18 6.51 10.12 -20.19
C ARG A 18 6.73 8.60 -20.12
N ARG A 19 7.92 8.12 -20.46
CA ARG A 19 8.49 7.00 -19.71
C ARG A 19 9.25 7.67 -18.58
N GLU A 20 8.47 8.11 -17.59
CA GLU A 20 8.99 8.13 -16.24
C GLU A 20 9.40 6.68 -16.01
N ALA A 21 10.70 6.45 -15.82
CA ALA A 21 11.13 5.29 -15.08
C ALA A 21 10.49 5.44 -13.69
N GLU A 22 9.26 4.95 -13.57
CA GLU A 22 8.72 4.56 -12.28
C GLU A 22 9.58 3.39 -11.83
N ASP A 23 10.60 3.78 -11.09
CA ASP A 23 11.36 2.96 -10.19
C ASP A 23 10.44 1.90 -9.58
N GLU A 24 10.88 0.68 -9.77
CA GLU A 24 10.33 -0.55 -9.25
C GLU A 24 10.29 -0.49 -7.72
N LYS A 25 9.30 0.22 -7.16
CA LYS A 25 8.77 -0.17 -5.87
C LYS A 25 7.97 -1.43 -6.14
N ALA A 26 8.68 -2.56 -6.15
CA ALA A 26 8.10 -3.88 -5.95
C ALA A 26 7.44 -3.90 -4.56
N ALA A 27 6.29 -3.22 -4.44
CA ALA A 27 5.35 -3.47 -3.39
C ALA A 27 4.86 -4.88 -3.68
N LEU A 28 5.27 -5.85 -2.86
CA LEU A 28 4.53 -7.09 -2.68
C LEU A 28 3.05 -6.73 -2.77
N PRO A 29 2.24 -7.39 -3.62
CA PRO A 29 0.81 -7.15 -3.65
C PRO A 29 0.36 -7.25 -2.19
N GLN A 30 -0.02 -6.13 -1.59
CA GLN A 30 -0.50 -6.11 -0.22
C GLN A 30 -1.88 -6.74 -0.32
N ILE A 31 -1.93 -8.07 -0.18
CA ILE A 31 -3.15 -8.83 -0.40
C ILE A 31 -4.09 -8.48 0.74
N ILE A 32 -5.13 -7.72 0.43
CA ILE A 32 -6.22 -7.46 1.36
C ILE A 32 -7.24 -8.58 1.15
N ARG A 33 -7.64 -9.25 2.24
CA ARG A 33 -8.66 -10.28 2.16
C ARG A 33 -10.01 -9.64 1.74
N PRO A 34 -10.77 -10.22 0.79
CA PRO A 34 -12.07 -9.68 0.41
C PRO A 34 -13.00 -9.52 1.61
N HIS A 35 -13.80 -8.45 1.60
CA HIS A 35 -14.71 -8.07 2.69
C HIS A 35 -14.05 -7.65 4.01
N CYS A 36 -12.73 -7.50 4.04
CA CYS A 36 -12.01 -6.99 5.20
C CYS A 36 -11.72 -5.49 5.09
N GLN A 37 -11.68 -4.82 6.23
CA GLN A 37 -11.27 -3.42 6.29
C GLN A 37 -9.77 -3.32 5.94
N PRO A 38 -9.39 -2.53 4.93
CA PRO A 38 -8.03 -2.49 4.43
C PRO A 38 -7.09 -1.59 5.25
N GLN A 39 -7.65 -0.67 6.05
CA GLN A 39 -6.91 0.42 6.68
C GLN A 39 -7.38 0.72 8.09
N CYS A 40 -6.46 1.24 8.89
CA CYS A 40 -6.70 1.75 10.23
C CYS A 40 -5.94 3.07 10.40
N GLY A 41 -6.66 4.19 10.45
CA GLY A 41 -6.03 5.51 10.32
C GLY A 41 -5.25 5.61 9.01
N ASN A 42 -3.94 5.84 9.11
CA ASN A 42 -3.05 5.93 7.95
C ASN A 42 -2.30 4.61 7.63
N LEU A 43 -2.56 3.53 8.37
CA LEU A 43 -1.88 2.25 8.19
C LEU A 43 -2.71 1.33 7.28
N THR A 44 -2.11 0.84 6.20
CA THR A 44 -2.68 -0.28 5.42
C THR A 44 -2.36 -1.60 6.11
N VAL A 45 -3.38 -2.45 6.27
CA VAL A 45 -3.28 -3.73 6.97
C VAL A 45 -3.39 -4.89 5.96
N PRO A 46 -2.26 -5.47 5.52
CA PRO A 46 -2.24 -6.57 4.57
C PRO A 46 -2.36 -7.93 5.25
N TYR A 47 -2.88 -8.93 4.54
CA TYR A 47 -2.77 -10.32 4.96
C TYR A 47 -1.30 -10.74 5.13
N PRO A 48 -0.89 -11.47 6.18
CA PRO A 48 -1.70 -12.24 7.14
C PRO A 48 -2.30 -11.44 8.32
N PHE A 49 -2.06 -10.13 8.37
CA PHE A 49 -2.72 -9.24 9.33
C PHE A 49 -4.11 -8.87 8.86
N GLY A 50 -4.96 -8.47 9.79
CA GLY A 50 -6.31 -8.05 9.45
C GLY A 50 -7.05 -7.42 10.62
N ILE A 51 -8.09 -6.67 10.28
CA ILE A 51 -9.00 -6.03 11.22
C ILE A 51 -10.32 -6.81 11.17
N CYS A 52 -10.89 -7.11 12.34
CA CYS A 52 -12.07 -7.96 12.53
C CYS A 52 -11.80 -9.47 12.35
N ASP A 53 -12.71 -10.25 12.94
CA ASP A 53 -12.67 -11.71 12.91
C ASP A 53 -12.67 -12.26 11.50
N GLY A 54 -11.81 -13.23 11.24
CA GLY A 54 -11.66 -13.83 9.92
C GLY A 54 -10.93 -12.94 8.92
N CYS A 55 -10.31 -11.82 9.30
CA CYS A 55 -9.48 -11.03 8.38
C CYS A 55 -7.97 -11.27 8.54
N TYR A 56 -7.58 -11.98 9.59
CA TYR A 56 -6.19 -12.32 9.92
C TYR A 56 -5.97 -13.84 9.85
N LEU A 57 -4.71 -14.26 9.72
CA LEU A 57 -4.34 -15.68 9.66
C LEU A 57 -4.40 -16.38 11.03
N GLN A 58 -3.98 -15.67 12.09
CA GLN A 58 -3.94 -16.15 13.48
C GLN A 58 -4.19 -14.97 14.42
N GLU A 59 -4.66 -15.23 15.64
CA GLU A 59 -4.98 -14.22 16.67
C GLU A 59 -3.86 -13.19 16.89
N GLN A 60 -2.60 -13.63 16.83
CA GLN A 60 -1.42 -12.75 16.95
C GLN A 60 -1.25 -11.74 15.80
N PHE A 61 -1.97 -11.92 14.70
CA PHE A 61 -2.01 -11.00 13.56
C PHE A 61 -3.28 -10.14 13.53
N ASN A 62 -4.13 -10.22 14.57
CA ASN A 62 -5.30 -9.37 14.71
C ASN A 62 -4.88 -7.93 15.05
N ILE A 63 -5.31 -6.99 14.21
CA ILE A 63 -5.12 -5.55 14.38
C ILE A 63 -6.45 -4.95 14.83
N THR A 64 -6.45 -4.30 15.99
CA THR A 64 -7.56 -3.49 16.46
C THR A 64 -7.34 -2.02 16.09
N CYS A 65 -8.43 -1.31 15.81
CA CYS A 65 -8.41 0.14 15.66
C CYS A 65 -8.91 0.80 16.94
N ASN A 66 -8.07 1.61 17.57
CA ASN A 66 -8.52 2.47 18.63
C ASN A 66 -9.13 3.74 18.01
N ASP A 67 -10.46 3.74 17.89
CA ASP A 67 -11.23 4.86 17.35
C ASP A 67 -11.36 6.06 18.31
N SER A 68 -10.81 5.96 19.54
CA SER A 68 -10.78 7.08 20.49
C SER A 68 -9.72 8.13 20.15
N THR A 69 -8.84 7.84 19.18
CA THR A 69 -7.82 8.78 18.68
C THR A 69 -8.20 9.30 17.29
N GLN A 70 -7.71 10.49 16.93
CA GLN A 70 -7.91 11.05 15.59
C GLN A 70 -6.55 11.34 14.92
N PRO A 71 -6.17 10.59 13.86
CA PRO A 71 -6.88 9.44 13.28
C PRO A 71 -6.87 8.21 14.22
N PRO A 72 -7.69 7.17 13.93
CA PRO A 72 -7.69 5.93 14.69
C PRO A 72 -6.30 5.30 14.76
N THR A 73 -5.91 4.81 15.94
CA THR A 73 -4.58 4.24 16.16
C THR A 73 -4.65 2.72 16.02
N PRO A 74 -3.92 2.12 15.06
CA PRO A 74 -3.81 0.66 14.96
C PRO A 74 -3.01 0.08 16.13
N GLN A 75 -3.51 -1.02 16.70
CA GLN A 75 -2.88 -1.73 17.79
C GLN A 75 -2.91 -3.24 17.54
N LEU A 76 -1.90 -3.96 18.01
CA LEU A 76 -1.99 -5.41 18.13
C LEU A 76 -2.99 -5.73 19.24
N MET A 77 -3.95 -6.62 18.95
CA MET A 77 -4.93 -7.08 19.95
C MET A 77 -4.21 -7.63 21.19
N ILE A 78 -3.13 -8.38 20.97
CA ILE A 78 -2.27 -8.88 22.05
C ILE A 78 -1.44 -7.71 22.59
N GLY A 79 -1.80 -7.23 23.78
CA GLY A 79 -1.02 -6.25 24.54
C GLY A 79 -1.25 -4.78 24.18
N ASN A 80 -2.22 -4.47 23.32
CA ASN A 80 -2.56 -3.09 22.92
C ASN A 80 -1.35 -2.28 22.39
N LEU A 81 -0.41 -2.98 21.74
CA LEU A 81 0.83 -2.39 21.26
C LEU A 81 0.56 -1.59 19.97
N PRO A 82 0.89 -0.28 19.91
CA PRO A 82 0.64 0.53 18.72
C PRO A 82 1.48 0.05 17.53
N VAL A 83 0.86 -0.04 16.36
CA VAL A 83 1.52 -0.50 15.12
C VAL A 83 1.81 0.70 14.22
N THR A 84 3.08 1.01 14.00
CA THR A 84 3.48 2.16 13.17
C THR A 84 3.79 1.78 11.73
N SER A 85 4.19 0.53 11.48
CA SER A 85 4.49 0.03 10.15
C SER A 85 4.34 -1.48 10.07
N ILE A 86 3.94 -1.99 8.90
CA ILE A 86 3.86 -3.41 8.60
C ILE A 86 4.80 -3.69 7.44
N THR A 87 5.69 -4.67 7.61
CA THR A 87 6.61 -5.12 6.57
C THR A 87 6.43 -6.60 6.33
N LEU A 88 6.06 -6.96 5.09
CA LEU A 88 6.01 -8.36 4.66
C LEU A 88 7.39 -8.77 4.15
N LYS A 89 7.99 -9.77 4.79
CA LYS A 89 9.21 -10.41 4.29
C LYS A 89 8.82 -11.72 3.63
N LYS A 90 9.10 -11.84 2.33
CA LYS A 90 9.00 -13.12 1.64
C LYS A 90 10.13 -13.99 2.12
N LEU A 91 9.81 -14.99 2.93
CA LEU A 91 10.76 -16.04 3.27
C LEU A 91 10.77 -17.05 2.12
N ASN A 92 11.94 -17.31 1.57
CA ASN A 92 12.14 -18.47 0.72
C ASN A 92 12.14 -19.69 1.65
N CYS A 93 10.98 -20.33 1.80
CA CYS A 93 10.88 -21.63 2.45
C CYS A 93 11.66 -22.67 1.61
N LYS A 94 12.98 -22.73 1.80
CA LYS A 94 13.82 -23.82 1.30
C LYS A 94 13.67 -25.11 2.12
N TYR A 95 13.06 -24.99 3.29
CA TYR A 95 12.73 -26.09 4.17
C TYR A 95 11.30 -25.92 4.68
N CYS A 96 10.31 -26.31 3.87
CA CYS A 96 9.03 -26.76 4.40
C CYS A 96 9.20 -28.25 4.69
N SER A 97 9.42 -28.61 5.94
CA SER A 97 9.33 -30.01 6.35
C SER A 97 7.93 -30.53 6.04
N MET A 98 7.87 -31.59 5.24
CA MET A 98 6.64 -32.36 4.96
C MET A 98 6.19 -33.12 6.21
#